data_AF-A0AAW1RHJ0-F1
#
_entry.id   AF-A0AAW1RHJ0-F1
#
_cell.length_a   1.000
_cell.length_b   1.000
_cell.length_c   1.000
_cell.angle_alpha   90.00
_cell.angle_beta   90.00
_cell.angle_gamma   90.00
#
_symmetry.space_group_name_H-M   'P 1'
#
loop_
_entity.id
_entity.type
_entity.pdbx_description
1 polymer ?
#
loop_
_entity_poly.entity_id
_entity_poly.type
_entity_poly.pdbx_seq_one_letter_code
_entity_poly.pdbx_strand_id
1 'polypeptide(L)'
;MWLLYGSLTIFLLVAHYVLYLLIRSGISASNVPVPPAIRRRQRQMEMWPAFFQDTPQVGPSGEISCSCSECARWGAYVRGRLPGGPAWPQYEAFTAEFVADLAAYLWKRAAAYGLPRMHWLEVGAGDGRLSWHLSAALRELDKCAGGGGPRVHLECTDSGLNRLQEGTACGCLVEREDAAAAVARRRPAGVLACWQPLGADWTAAFRACPSVLEYMLIGEPDDGICGHPWHTWGLPAAAARSQPPCPSR
;
A
#
# COMPACT_ATOMS: atom_id res chain seq x y z
N MET A 1 14.07 16.18 21.55
CA MET A 1 14.43 14.74 21.60
C MET A 1 13.42 13.97 22.44
N TRP A 2 12.13 14.08 22.10
CA TRP A 2 10.97 13.41 22.75
C TRP A 2 9.82 13.48 21.74
N LEU A 3 9.66 12.50 20.84
CA LEU A 3 8.55 12.48 19.85
C LEU A 3 8.34 11.10 19.18
N LEU A 4 8.68 10.00 19.84
CA LEU A 4 8.75 8.67 19.20
C LEU A 4 8.12 7.52 20.01
N TYR A 5 6.94 7.65 20.62
CA TYR A 5 6.34 6.50 21.35
C TYR A 5 4.81 6.30 21.26
N GLY A 6 4.07 7.06 20.43
CA GLY A 6 2.61 6.91 20.32
C GLY A 6 2.09 5.87 19.31
N SER A 7 2.91 5.43 18.34
CA SER A 7 2.46 4.64 17.19
C SER A 7 2.40 3.12 17.41
N LEU A 8 2.75 2.61 18.59
CA LEU A 8 3.01 1.18 18.81
C LEU A 8 1.79 0.35 19.28
N THR A 9 0.65 0.96 19.58
CA THR A 9 -0.49 0.24 20.19
C THR A 9 -1.47 -0.34 19.18
N ILE A 10 -1.69 0.33 18.04
CA ILE A 10 -2.41 -0.23 16.88
C ILE A 10 -1.62 -1.41 16.27
N PHE A 11 -0.30 -1.38 16.48
CA PHE A 11 0.68 -2.37 16.06
C PHE A 11 0.43 -3.77 16.64
N LEU A 12 -0.11 -3.90 17.85
CA LEU A 12 -0.24 -5.20 18.51
C LEU A 12 -1.48 -6.00 18.10
N LEU A 13 -2.59 -5.37 17.74
CA LEU A 13 -3.80 -6.08 17.28
C LEU A 13 -3.65 -6.59 15.84
N VAL A 14 -3.01 -5.81 14.97
CA VAL A 14 -2.72 -6.23 13.59
C VAL A 14 -1.58 -7.26 13.57
N ALA A 15 -0.54 -7.09 14.39
CA ALA A 15 0.55 -8.07 14.47
C ALA A 15 0.10 -9.40 15.09
N HIS A 16 -0.78 -9.42 16.11
CA HIS A 16 -1.31 -10.68 16.62
C HIS A 16 -2.19 -11.40 15.60
N TYR A 17 -3.00 -10.65 14.84
CA TYR A 17 -3.85 -11.21 13.79
C TYR A 17 -3.02 -11.76 12.62
N VAL A 18 -1.98 -11.04 12.20
CA VAL A 18 -1.05 -11.49 11.14
C VAL A 18 -0.17 -12.66 11.62
N LEU A 19 0.31 -12.66 12.87
CA LEU A 19 1.08 -13.77 13.43
C LEU A 19 0.22 -15.03 13.61
N TYR A 20 -1.04 -14.86 14.02
CA TYR A 20 -2.03 -15.95 14.09
C TYR A 20 -2.29 -16.56 12.70
N LEU A 21 -2.35 -15.74 11.65
CA LEU A 21 -2.49 -16.20 10.25
C LEU A 21 -1.21 -16.87 9.71
N LEU A 22 -0.03 -16.42 10.13
CA LEU A 22 1.27 -16.99 9.71
C LEU A 22 1.57 -18.33 10.40
N ILE A 23 1.24 -18.48 11.68
CA ILE A 23 1.38 -19.77 12.40
C ILE A 23 0.45 -20.84 11.81
N ARG A 24 -0.72 -20.43 11.31
CA ARG A 24 -1.69 -21.33 10.67
C ARG A 24 -1.33 -21.73 9.24
N SER A 25 -0.42 -21.02 8.58
CA SER A 25 -0.05 -21.22 7.16
C SER A 25 1.30 -21.92 6.95
N GLY A 26 2.01 -22.29 8.01
CA GLY A 26 3.15 -23.23 7.94
C GLY A 26 4.38 -22.71 7.18
N ILE A 27 4.53 -21.39 6.97
CA ILE A 27 5.63 -20.82 6.21
C ILE A 27 6.87 -20.65 7.10
N SER A 28 7.83 -21.57 6.98
CA SER A 28 9.15 -21.45 7.61
C SER A 28 10.05 -20.52 6.80
N ALA A 29 10.24 -19.28 7.27
CA ALA A 29 11.21 -18.34 6.73
C ALA A 29 12.60 -18.54 7.38
N SER A 30 13.31 -19.58 6.97
CA SER A 30 14.70 -19.83 7.39
C SER A 30 15.61 -19.80 6.17
N ASN A 31 16.54 -18.83 6.14
CA ASN A 31 17.76 -18.73 5.30
C ASN A 31 17.81 -17.63 4.23
N VAL A 32 17.43 -16.38 4.55
CA VAL A 32 17.89 -15.21 3.78
C VAL A 32 18.56 -14.19 4.72
N PRO A 33 19.77 -13.69 4.43
CA PRO A 33 20.43 -12.68 5.26
C PRO A 33 19.66 -11.36 5.22
N VAL A 34 18.95 -11.05 6.30
CA VAL A 34 18.32 -9.74 6.49
C VAL A 34 19.38 -8.73 7.00
N PRO A 35 19.49 -7.54 6.39
CA PRO A 35 20.45 -6.51 6.79
C PRO A 35 20.37 -6.13 8.28
N PRO A 36 21.50 -5.76 8.94
CA PRO A 36 21.57 -5.47 10.37
C PRO A 36 20.63 -4.34 10.85
N ALA A 37 20.28 -3.40 9.97
CA ALA A 37 19.37 -2.29 10.28
C ALA A 37 17.95 -2.75 10.66
N ILE A 38 17.50 -3.90 10.13
CA ILE A 38 16.18 -4.48 10.43
C ILE A 38 16.22 -5.27 11.75
N ARG A 39 17.34 -5.95 12.06
CA ARG A 39 17.52 -6.70 13.33
C ARG A 39 17.57 -5.80 14.57
N ARG A 40 18.04 -4.56 14.42
CA ARG A 40 18.10 -3.59 15.54
C ARG A 40 16.72 -3.19 16.07
N ARG A 41 15.67 -3.21 15.25
CA ARG A 41 14.30 -2.89 15.69
C ARG A 41 13.60 -4.06 16.39
N GLN A 42 13.91 -5.30 16.02
CA GLN A 42 13.32 -6.49 16.67
C GLN A 42 13.78 -6.67 18.13
N ARG A 43 15.04 -6.34 18.48
CA ARG A 43 15.56 -6.49 19.85
C ARG A 43 15.08 -5.44 20.85
N GLN A 44 14.48 -4.34 20.41
CA GLN A 44 13.89 -3.33 21.31
C GLN A 44 12.51 -3.76 21.86
N MET A 45 11.94 -4.86 21.40
CA MET A 45 10.59 -5.32 21.79
C MET A 45 10.54 -6.20 23.05
N GLU A 46 11.66 -6.70 23.57
CA GLU A 46 11.67 -7.69 24.67
C GLU A 46 11.71 -7.08 26.09
N MET A 47 11.63 -5.75 26.22
CA MET A 47 11.60 -5.06 27.54
C MET A 47 10.47 -4.04 27.61
N TRP A 48 9.23 -4.46 27.82
CA TRP A 48 8.20 -3.55 28.34
C TRP A 48 7.00 -4.27 28.98
N PRO A 49 6.84 -4.16 30.30
CA PRO A 49 5.53 -4.10 30.91
C PRO A 49 5.33 -2.74 31.60
N ALA A 50 4.06 -2.26 31.62
CA ALA A 50 3.52 -1.21 32.50
C ALA A 50 3.28 0.23 31.96
N PHE A 51 2.78 0.44 30.73
CA PHE A 51 2.21 1.75 30.33
C PHE A 51 1.08 1.65 29.29
N PHE A 52 -0.13 1.19 29.64
CA PHE A 52 -1.32 1.46 28.81
C PHE A 52 -2.56 1.65 29.69
N GLN A 53 -3.02 2.89 29.81
CA GLN A 53 -4.27 3.23 30.50
C GLN A 53 -5.50 3.33 29.57
N ASP A 54 -5.32 3.42 28.25
CA ASP A 54 -6.44 3.56 27.30
C ASP A 54 -6.34 2.57 26.14
N THR A 55 -7.04 1.43 26.25
CA THR A 55 -7.15 0.44 25.18
C THR A 55 -8.36 0.78 24.29
N PRO A 56 -8.19 0.91 22.96
CA PRO A 56 -9.31 1.13 22.04
C PRO A 56 -10.38 0.05 22.21
N GLN A 57 -11.64 0.48 22.32
CA GLN A 57 -12.78 -0.44 22.35
C GLN A 57 -13.36 -0.58 20.95
N VAL A 58 -13.70 -1.80 20.54
CA VAL A 58 -14.35 -2.08 19.26
C VAL A 58 -15.81 -2.42 19.53
N GLY A 59 -16.72 -1.60 19.04
CA GLY A 59 -18.16 -1.81 19.17
C GLY A 59 -18.68 -2.94 18.27
N PRO A 60 -19.93 -3.37 18.44
CA PRO A 60 -20.53 -4.49 17.70
C PRO A 60 -20.57 -4.30 16.17
N SER A 61 -20.54 -3.05 15.71
CA SER A 61 -20.52 -2.65 14.29
C SER A 61 -19.11 -2.48 13.72
N GLY A 62 -18.05 -2.78 14.50
CA GLY A 62 -16.66 -2.53 14.13
C GLY A 62 -16.18 -1.10 14.39
N GLU A 63 -17.03 -0.24 14.98
CA GLU A 63 -16.62 1.12 15.36
C GLU A 63 -15.54 1.11 16.44
N ILE A 64 -14.47 1.88 16.24
CA ILE A 64 -13.38 1.98 17.23
C ILE A 64 -13.62 3.24 18.07
N SER A 65 -13.88 3.07 19.36
CA SER A 65 -13.98 4.17 20.32
C SER A 65 -12.73 4.21 21.22
N CYS A 66 -12.02 5.33 21.18
CA CYS A 66 -10.88 5.61 22.04
C CYS A 66 -10.73 7.13 22.21
N SER A 67 -10.53 7.59 23.44
CA SER A 67 -10.41 9.01 23.80
C SER A 67 -8.97 9.52 23.79
N CYS A 68 -7.97 8.68 23.49
CA CYS A 68 -6.58 9.12 23.49
C CYS A 68 -6.29 10.11 22.36
N SER A 69 -5.30 10.98 22.56
CA SER A 69 -4.91 12.03 21.59
C SER A 69 -4.60 11.47 20.21
N GLU A 70 -4.00 10.29 20.14
CA GLU A 70 -3.63 9.64 18.87
C GLU A 70 -4.86 9.14 18.11
N CYS A 71 -5.84 8.54 18.80
CA CYS A 71 -7.09 8.12 18.17
C CYS A 71 -7.94 9.31 17.71
N ALA A 72 -7.97 10.39 18.50
CA ALA A 72 -8.61 11.64 18.10
C ALA A 72 -7.95 12.24 16.84
N ARG A 73 -6.62 12.27 16.80
CA ARG A 73 -5.84 12.74 15.65
C ARG A 73 -6.06 11.86 14.41
N TRP A 74 -6.01 10.53 14.56
CA TRP A 74 -6.30 9.58 13.48
C TRP A 74 -7.72 9.76 12.95
N GLY A 75 -8.72 9.86 13.83
CA GLY A 75 -10.10 10.10 13.45
C GLY A 75 -10.30 11.46 12.78
N ALA A 76 -9.54 12.49 13.15
CA ALA A 76 -9.54 13.77 12.43
C ALA A 76 -8.95 13.62 11.03
N TYR A 77 -7.83 12.90 10.89
CA TYR A 77 -7.21 12.64 9.58
C TYR A 77 -8.14 11.86 8.65
N VAL A 78 -8.68 10.72 9.08
CA VAL A 78 -9.58 9.87 8.28
C VAL A 78 -10.83 10.63 7.83
N ARG A 79 -11.31 11.59 8.63
CA ARG A 79 -12.48 12.41 8.30
C ARG A 79 -12.15 13.70 7.52
N GLY A 80 -10.87 13.94 7.18
CA GLY A 80 -10.46 15.16 6.49
C GLY A 80 -10.58 16.44 7.33
N ARG A 81 -10.45 16.31 8.65
CA ARG A 81 -10.59 17.39 9.64
C ARG A 81 -9.30 17.70 10.40
N LEU A 82 -8.20 17.04 10.05
CA LEU A 82 -6.91 17.29 10.68
C LEU A 82 -6.36 18.65 10.21
N PRO A 83 -6.04 19.60 11.11
CA PRO A 83 -5.42 20.87 10.72
C PRO A 83 -4.12 20.65 9.94
N GLY A 84 -4.00 21.28 8.76
CA GLY A 84 -2.86 21.09 7.86
C GLY A 84 -2.82 19.73 7.13
N GLY A 85 -3.82 18.87 7.35
CA GLY A 85 -4.01 17.63 6.63
C GLY A 85 -4.97 17.77 5.43
N PRO A 86 -5.28 16.65 4.76
CA PRO A 86 -6.28 16.63 3.69
C PRO A 86 -7.65 17.11 4.19
N ALA A 87 -8.38 17.83 3.34
CA ALA A 87 -9.71 18.37 3.66
C ALA A 87 -10.88 17.43 3.27
N TRP A 88 -10.58 16.18 2.90
CA TRP A 88 -11.54 15.18 2.46
C TRP A 88 -11.34 13.86 3.23
N PRO A 89 -12.36 12.99 3.32
CA PRO A 89 -12.19 11.67 3.92
C PRO A 89 -11.05 10.89 3.29
N GLN A 90 -10.22 10.27 4.13
CA GLN A 90 -9.11 9.42 3.69
C GLN A 90 -9.58 7.98 3.73
N TYR A 91 -9.62 7.36 2.56
CA TYR A 91 -9.98 5.96 2.41
C TYR A 91 -8.76 5.03 2.50
N GLU A 92 -7.55 5.63 2.53
CA GLU A 92 -6.29 4.91 2.46
C GLU A 92 -5.31 5.36 3.54
N ALA A 93 -4.65 4.36 4.13
CA ALA A 93 -3.76 4.51 5.27
C ALA A 93 -2.51 3.65 5.07
N PHE A 94 -1.49 4.19 4.41
CA PHE A 94 -0.23 3.48 4.23
C PHE A 94 0.64 3.60 5.49
N THR A 95 1.00 2.47 6.08
CA THR A 95 1.96 2.43 7.20
C THR A 95 3.40 2.46 6.67
N ALA A 96 4.33 2.85 7.54
CA ALA A 96 5.75 2.85 7.19
C ALA A 96 6.24 1.43 6.86
N GLU A 97 5.71 0.43 7.56
CA GLU A 97 6.00 -0.98 7.38
C GLU A 97 5.49 -1.46 6.02
N PHE A 98 4.23 -1.13 5.68
CA PHE A 98 3.66 -1.46 4.39
C PHE A 98 4.51 -0.89 3.24
N VAL A 99 4.87 0.39 3.32
CA VAL A 99 5.70 1.04 2.30
C VAL A 99 7.09 0.41 2.23
N ALA A 100 7.72 0.12 3.37
CA ALA A 100 9.05 -0.49 3.42
C ALA A 100 9.07 -1.91 2.83
N ASP A 101 8.07 -2.72 3.19
CA ASP A 101 7.96 -4.10 2.71
C ASP A 101 7.60 -4.12 1.23
N LEU A 102 6.72 -3.23 0.76
CA LEU A 102 6.42 -3.06 -0.66
C LEU A 102 7.68 -2.63 -1.42
N ALA A 103 8.44 -1.64 -0.94
CA ALA A 103 9.69 -1.22 -1.56
C ALA A 103 10.69 -2.38 -1.66
N ALA A 104 10.86 -3.14 -0.58
CA ALA A 104 11.75 -4.29 -0.54
C ALA A 104 11.29 -5.39 -1.51
N TYR A 105 9.98 -5.59 -1.66
CA TYR A 105 9.42 -6.49 -2.65
C TYR A 105 9.81 -6.05 -4.08
N LEU A 106 9.47 -4.81 -4.48
CA LEU A 106 9.75 -4.30 -5.83
C LEU A 106 11.25 -4.37 -6.18
N TRP A 107 12.12 -4.04 -5.21
CA TRP A 107 13.56 -4.13 -5.35
C TRP A 107 14.04 -5.57 -5.58
N LYS A 108 13.51 -6.54 -4.82
CA LYS A 108 13.83 -7.96 -5.00
C LYS A 108 13.35 -8.51 -6.35
N ARG A 109 12.22 -8.02 -6.87
CA ARG A 109 11.71 -8.45 -8.19
C ARG A 109 12.65 -8.06 -9.31
N ALA A 110 13.25 -6.87 -9.25
CA ALA A 110 14.27 -6.46 -10.22
C ALA A 110 15.44 -7.46 -10.29
N ALA A 111 15.95 -7.90 -9.14
CA ALA A 111 16.98 -8.93 -9.06
C ALA A 111 16.49 -10.29 -9.57
N ALA A 112 15.26 -10.70 -9.20
CA ALA A 112 14.69 -11.99 -9.61
C ALA A 112 14.51 -12.11 -11.13
N TYR A 113 14.19 -11.02 -11.81
CA TYR A 113 14.12 -10.96 -13.28
C TYR A 113 15.48 -10.73 -13.96
N GLY A 114 16.58 -10.64 -13.19
CA GLY A 114 17.91 -10.36 -13.75
C GLY A 114 18.03 -8.96 -14.38
N LEU A 115 17.20 -8.01 -13.96
CA LEU A 115 17.17 -6.66 -14.51
C LEU A 115 18.08 -5.73 -13.70
N PRO A 116 19.12 -5.12 -14.32
CA PRO A 116 19.96 -4.13 -13.62
C PRO A 116 19.16 -2.86 -13.28
N ARG A 117 18.12 -2.57 -14.08
CA ARG A 117 17.14 -1.53 -13.80
C ARG A 117 15.75 -2.05 -14.12
N MET A 118 14.82 -1.95 -13.16
CA MET A 118 13.41 -2.31 -13.36
C MET A 118 12.55 -1.05 -13.29
N HIS A 119 11.73 -0.84 -14.32
CA HIS A 119 10.74 0.24 -14.37
C HIS A 119 9.39 -0.28 -13.87
N TRP A 120 8.92 0.31 -12.78
CA TRP A 120 7.57 0.15 -12.26
C TRP A 120 6.72 1.37 -12.59
N LEU A 121 5.48 1.11 -13.00
CA LEU A 121 4.47 2.14 -13.24
C LEU A 121 3.30 1.94 -12.27
N GLU A 122 3.06 2.90 -11.39
CA GLU A 122 1.80 3.00 -10.65
C GLU A 122 0.73 3.64 -11.54
N VAL A 123 -0.38 2.95 -11.77
CA VAL A 123 -1.54 3.50 -12.49
C VAL A 123 -2.70 3.72 -11.52
N GLY A 124 -3.46 4.81 -11.74
CA GLY A 124 -4.52 5.22 -10.81
C GLY A 124 -3.95 5.75 -9.50
N ALA A 125 -2.81 6.44 -9.56
CA ALA A 125 -2.06 6.86 -8.38
C ALA A 125 -2.77 7.95 -7.53
N GLY A 126 -3.92 8.47 -7.99
CA GLY A 126 -4.69 9.48 -7.29
C GLY A 126 -3.88 10.75 -7.02
N ASP A 127 -3.55 10.99 -5.75
CA ASP A 127 -2.74 12.13 -5.31
C ASP A 127 -1.23 11.86 -5.30
N GLY A 128 -0.80 10.66 -5.68
CA GLY A 128 0.61 10.25 -5.75
C GLY A 128 1.25 9.90 -4.40
N ARG A 129 0.49 9.84 -3.31
CA ARG A 129 1.04 9.63 -1.96
C ARG A 129 1.76 8.31 -1.80
N LEU A 130 1.22 7.22 -2.35
CA LEU A 130 1.90 5.92 -2.33
C LEU A 130 3.24 6.02 -3.05
N SER A 131 3.24 6.47 -4.31
CA SER A 131 4.46 6.69 -5.10
C SER A 131 5.48 7.60 -4.43
N TRP A 132 5.05 8.67 -3.76
CA TRP A 132 5.94 9.57 -3.03
C TRP A 132 6.72 8.81 -1.93
N HIS A 133 6.01 8.11 -1.06
CA HIS A 133 6.62 7.37 0.04
C HIS A 133 7.41 6.15 -0.46
N LEU A 134 6.91 5.46 -1.46
CA LEU A 134 7.54 4.28 -2.05
C LEU A 134 8.84 4.65 -2.76
N SER A 135 8.87 5.76 -3.51
CA SER A 135 10.09 6.30 -4.13
C SER A 135 11.14 6.71 -3.10
N ALA A 136 10.72 7.25 -1.94
CA ALA A 136 11.65 7.53 -0.85
C ALA A 136 12.26 6.24 -0.27
N ALA A 137 11.43 5.22 0.00
CA ALA A 137 11.90 3.93 0.52
C ALA A 137 12.84 3.20 -0.47
N LEU A 138 12.53 3.22 -1.76
CA LEU A 138 13.38 2.63 -2.80
C LEU A 138 14.76 3.33 -2.89
N ARG A 139 14.81 4.66 -2.76
CA ARG A 139 16.08 5.40 -2.71
C ARG A 139 16.93 5.03 -1.50
N GLU A 140 16.32 4.79 -0.34
CA GLU A 140 17.06 4.33 0.84
C GLU A 140 17.63 2.92 0.64
N LEU A 141 16.89 2.01 0.00
CA LEU A 141 17.40 0.69 -0.35
C LEU A 141 18.59 0.77 -1.33
N ASP A 142 18.51 1.62 -2.35
CA ASP A 142 19.60 1.83 -3.32
C ASP A 142 20.87 2.37 -2.63
N LYS A 143 20.72 3.36 -1.73
CA LYS A 143 21.82 3.87 -0.90
C LYS A 143 22.45 2.78 -0.03
N CYS A 144 21.62 1.98 0.66
CA CYS A 144 22.10 0.89 1.51
C CYS A 144 22.81 -0.21 0.71
N ALA A 145 22.45 -0.42 -0.56
CA ALA A 145 23.10 -1.38 -1.43
C ALA A 145 24.48 -0.91 -1.94
N GLY A 146 24.86 0.35 -1.72
CA GLY A 146 26.17 0.88 -2.11
C GLY A 146 26.46 0.78 -3.62
N GLY A 147 25.41 0.77 -4.45
CA GLY A 147 25.52 0.60 -5.90
C GLY A 147 25.70 -0.85 -6.39
N GLY A 148 25.71 -1.85 -5.49
CA GLY A 148 25.86 -3.27 -5.82
C GLY A 148 24.56 -4.03 -6.09
N GLY A 149 23.42 -3.35 -6.22
CA GLY A 149 22.10 -3.95 -6.41
C GLY A 149 21.33 -3.40 -7.61
N PRO A 150 20.16 -3.98 -7.95
CA PRO A 150 19.31 -3.45 -9.01
C PRO A 150 18.78 -2.07 -8.65
N ARG A 151 18.57 -1.25 -9.69
CA ARG A 151 17.89 0.04 -9.55
C ARG A 151 16.42 -0.10 -9.88
N VAL A 152 15.56 0.41 -9.00
CA VAL A 152 14.12 0.50 -9.27
C VAL A 152 13.77 1.94 -9.59
N HIS A 153 13.12 2.13 -10.73
CA HIS A 153 12.53 3.40 -11.14
C HIS A 153 11.02 3.29 -11.04
N LEU A 154 10.39 4.19 -10.30
CA LEU A 154 8.94 4.23 -10.13
C LEU A 154 8.40 5.52 -10.77
N GLU A 155 7.46 5.37 -11.70
CA GLU A 155 6.64 6.46 -12.24
C GLU A 155 5.18 6.24 -11.84
N CYS A 156 4.40 7.31 -11.83
CA CYS A 156 2.98 7.23 -11.47
C CYS A 156 2.10 8.08 -12.38
N THR A 157 0.94 7.51 -12.74
CA THR A 157 -0.06 8.18 -13.57
C THR A 157 -1.45 8.11 -12.95
N ASP A 158 -2.26 9.12 -13.22
CA ASP A 158 -3.69 9.11 -12.92
C ASP A 158 -4.46 9.83 -14.03
N SER A 159 -5.67 9.36 -14.33
CA SER A 159 -6.54 9.98 -15.33
C SER A 159 -6.91 11.43 -14.99
N GLY A 160 -6.91 11.78 -13.70
CA GLY A 160 -7.35 13.07 -13.18
C GLY A 160 -8.87 13.25 -13.14
N LEU A 161 -9.66 12.21 -13.44
CA LEU A 161 -11.13 12.29 -13.43
C LEU A 161 -11.68 12.75 -12.06
N ASN A 162 -11.04 12.34 -10.98
CA ASN A 162 -11.40 12.69 -9.61
C ASN A 162 -10.63 13.91 -9.06
N ARG A 163 -9.73 14.51 -9.87
CA ARG A 163 -8.92 15.70 -9.51
C ARG A 163 -8.11 15.54 -8.21
N LEU A 164 -7.75 14.32 -7.84
CA LEU A 164 -7.07 14.00 -6.57
C LEU A 164 -5.65 14.56 -6.48
N GLN A 165 -4.99 14.77 -7.62
CA GLN A 165 -3.66 15.36 -7.68
C GLN A 165 -3.65 16.87 -7.39
N GLU A 166 -4.80 17.53 -7.37
CA GLU A 166 -4.86 18.97 -7.18
C GLU A 166 -4.71 19.33 -5.70
N GLY A 167 -3.78 20.23 -5.39
CA GLY A 167 -3.61 20.76 -4.03
C GLY A 167 -2.86 19.84 -3.06
N THR A 168 -2.26 18.75 -3.53
CA THR A 168 -1.37 17.91 -2.71
C THR A 168 0.09 18.12 -3.08
N ALA A 169 0.99 18.02 -2.09
CA ALA A 169 2.43 18.10 -2.34
C ALA A 169 2.95 16.93 -3.19
N CYS A 170 2.24 15.80 -3.19
CA CYS A 170 2.62 14.60 -3.94
C CYS A 170 2.07 14.62 -5.38
N GLY A 171 1.01 15.39 -5.64
CA GLY A 171 0.32 15.39 -6.93
C GLY A 171 1.18 15.90 -8.10
N CYS A 172 2.25 16.66 -7.82
CA CYS A 172 3.21 17.09 -8.85
C CYS A 172 4.03 15.94 -9.44
N LEU A 173 4.06 14.77 -8.79
CA LEU A 173 4.70 13.56 -9.33
C LEU A 173 3.80 12.81 -10.31
N VAL A 174 2.49 13.06 -10.29
CA VAL A 174 1.51 12.26 -11.01
C VAL A 174 1.32 12.82 -12.42
N GLU A 175 1.74 12.06 -13.42
CA GLU A 175 1.46 12.39 -14.82
C GLU A 175 -0.02 12.14 -15.14
N ARG A 176 -0.67 13.10 -15.81
CA ARG A 176 -2.09 12.97 -16.18
C ARG A 176 -2.24 12.10 -17.41
N GLU A 177 -2.60 10.84 -17.20
CA GLU A 177 -2.75 9.85 -18.27
C GLU A 177 -3.62 8.67 -17.83
N ASP A 178 -4.39 8.13 -18.77
CA ASP A 178 -5.15 6.89 -18.57
C ASP A 178 -4.23 5.67 -18.35
N ALA A 179 -4.68 4.71 -17.55
CA ALA A 179 -3.91 3.53 -17.19
C ALA A 179 -3.48 2.69 -18.41
N ALA A 180 -4.38 2.42 -19.36
CA ALA A 180 -4.07 1.61 -20.52
C ALA A 180 -3.12 2.34 -21.48
N ALA A 181 -3.36 3.64 -21.69
CA ALA A 181 -2.48 4.50 -22.48
C ALA A 181 -1.06 4.57 -21.88
N ALA A 182 -0.97 4.75 -20.57
CA ALA A 182 0.29 4.84 -19.85
C ALA A 182 1.13 3.57 -19.96
N VAL A 183 0.49 2.40 -19.82
CA VAL A 183 1.15 1.09 -19.97
C VAL A 183 1.62 0.86 -21.41
N ALA A 184 0.78 1.19 -22.40
CA ALA A 184 1.14 1.04 -23.81
C ALA A 184 2.32 1.95 -24.19
N ARG A 185 2.34 3.20 -23.71
CA ARG A 185 3.38 4.19 -24.00
C ARG A 185 4.70 3.88 -23.31
N ARG A 186 4.67 3.62 -22.00
CA ARG A 186 5.89 3.45 -21.18
C ARG A 186 6.50 2.07 -21.27
N ARG A 187 5.69 1.06 -21.64
CA ARG A 187 6.12 -0.35 -21.70
C ARG A 187 6.91 -0.74 -20.43
N PRO A 188 6.31 -0.57 -19.23
CA PRO A 188 7.01 -0.85 -17.99
C PRO A 188 7.29 -2.35 -17.84
N ALA A 189 8.21 -2.70 -16.94
CA ALA A 189 8.50 -4.08 -16.57
C ALA A 189 7.58 -4.58 -15.45
N GLY A 190 7.18 -3.68 -14.54
CA GLY A 190 6.20 -3.94 -13.49
C GLY A 190 5.07 -2.90 -13.50
N VAL A 191 3.86 -3.31 -13.16
CA VAL A 191 2.71 -2.39 -12.97
C VAL A 191 2.16 -2.52 -11.56
N LEU A 192 1.88 -1.39 -10.92
CA LEU A 192 1.21 -1.32 -9.63
C LEU A 192 -0.14 -0.63 -9.83
N ALA A 193 -1.22 -1.21 -9.31
CA ALA A 193 -2.52 -0.56 -9.27
C ALA A 193 -3.08 -0.64 -7.85
N CYS A 194 -3.27 0.52 -7.23
CA CYS A 194 -3.86 0.65 -5.89
C CYS A 194 -5.27 1.20 -6.06
N TRP A 195 -6.28 0.50 -5.54
CA TRP A 195 -7.68 0.91 -5.56
C TRP A 195 -8.24 1.17 -6.98
N GLN A 196 -8.04 0.19 -7.87
CA GLN A 196 -8.65 0.21 -9.20
C GLN A 196 -10.18 0.43 -9.10
N PRO A 197 -10.80 1.30 -9.91
CA PRO A 197 -12.24 1.57 -9.82
C PRO A 197 -13.12 0.32 -9.93
N LEU A 198 -14.21 0.29 -9.18
CA LEU A 198 -15.23 -0.75 -9.24
C LEU A 198 -15.72 -0.98 -10.68
N GLY A 199 -15.69 -2.24 -11.11
CA GLY A 199 -16.19 -2.69 -12.40
C GLY A 199 -15.22 -2.44 -13.56
N ALA A 200 -14.12 -1.71 -13.35
CA ALA A 200 -13.08 -1.56 -14.36
C ALA A 200 -12.19 -2.80 -14.42
N ASP A 201 -11.62 -3.12 -15.58
CA ASP A 201 -10.50 -4.06 -15.71
C ASP A 201 -9.29 -3.41 -16.40
N TRP A 202 -8.38 -2.83 -15.63
CA TRP A 202 -7.12 -2.30 -16.16
C TRP A 202 -6.12 -3.40 -16.50
N THR A 203 -6.26 -4.58 -15.88
CA THR A 203 -5.30 -5.68 -16.01
C THR A 203 -5.29 -6.31 -17.40
N ALA A 204 -6.35 -6.13 -18.19
CA ALA A 204 -6.36 -6.48 -19.60
C ALA A 204 -5.21 -5.80 -20.38
N ALA A 205 -4.98 -4.50 -20.14
CA ALA A 205 -3.88 -3.77 -20.77
C ALA A 205 -2.51 -4.26 -20.28
N PHE A 206 -2.42 -4.65 -19.00
CA PHE A 206 -1.17 -5.14 -18.41
C PHE A 206 -0.78 -6.47 -19.05
N ARG A 207 -1.73 -7.42 -19.11
CA ARG A 207 -1.55 -8.74 -19.75
C ARG A 207 -1.26 -8.64 -21.25
N ALA A 208 -1.81 -7.63 -21.92
CA ALA A 208 -1.59 -7.41 -23.34
C ALA A 208 -0.22 -6.78 -23.66
N CYS A 209 0.47 -6.18 -22.67
CA CYS A 209 1.73 -5.48 -22.89
C CYS A 209 2.94 -6.42 -22.75
N PRO A 210 3.69 -6.73 -23.82
CA PRO A 210 4.75 -7.75 -23.77
C PRO A 210 5.94 -7.42 -22.85
N SER A 211 6.12 -6.15 -22.47
CA SER A 211 7.19 -5.75 -21.55
C SER A 211 6.82 -6.00 -20.09
N VAL A 212 5.52 -6.09 -19.77
CA VAL A 212 5.05 -6.26 -18.40
C VAL A 212 5.35 -7.71 -17.98
N LEU A 213 6.30 -7.86 -17.07
CA LEU A 213 6.68 -9.14 -16.48
C LEU A 213 5.81 -9.48 -15.29
N GLU A 214 5.31 -8.45 -14.60
CA GLU A 214 4.55 -8.58 -13.37
C GLU A 214 3.59 -7.41 -13.17
N TYR A 215 2.44 -7.66 -12.55
CA TYR A 215 1.61 -6.60 -12.01
C TYR A 215 1.14 -6.95 -10.60
N MET A 216 0.99 -5.92 -9.76
CA MET A 216 0.50 -6.01 -8.40
C MET A 216 -0.77 -5.18 -8.26
N LEU A 217 -1.78 -5.79 -7.64
CA LEU A 217 -3.04 -5.14 -7.32
C LEU A 217 -3.15 -5.00 -5.81
N ILE A 218 -3.44 -3.79 -5.34
CA ILE A 218 -3.74 -3.49 -3.94
C ILE A 218 -5.17 -2.98 -3.88
N GLY A 219 -6.01 -3.64 -3.10
CA GLY A 219 -7.41 -3.28 -2.97
C GLY A 219 -8.20 -4.46 -2.43
N GLU A 220 -9.47 -4.21 -2.15
CA GLU A 220 -10.40 -5.23 -1.67
C GLU A 220 -10.93 -6.08 -2.83
N PRO A 221 -10.62 -7.39 -2.89
CA PRO A 221 -11.07 -8.25 -3.97
C PRO A 221 -12.53 -8.72 -3.80
N ASP A 222 -12.98 -8.93 -2.56
CA ASP A 222 -14.14 -9.77 -2.26
C ASP A 222 -15.48 -8.99 -2.23
N ASP A 223 -15.48 -7.77 -1.71
CA ASP A 223 -16.70 -6.94 -1.59
C ASP A 223 -16.84 -5.88 -2.68
N GLY A 224 -16.05 -6.01 -3.75
CA GLY A 224 -16.36 -5.40 -5.04
C GLY A 224 -16.26 -3.89 -5.08
N ILE A 225 -15.35 -3.28 -4.32
CA ILE A 225 -15.04 -1.85 -4.52
C ILE A 225 -13.80 -1.62 -5.39
N CYS A 226 -13.01 -2.68 -5.64
CA CYS A 226 -11.83 -2.61 -6.49
C CYS A 226 -11.92 -3.51 -7.72
N GLY A 227 -11.83 -2.93 -8.91
CA GLY A 227 -11.77 -3.66 -10.17
C GLY A 227 -12.99 -4.51 -10.50
N HIS A 228 -12.86 -5.42 -11.47
CA HIS A 228 -13.92 -6.33 -11.89
C HIS A 228 -13.69 -7.71 -11.26
N PRO A 229 -14.67 -8.31 -10.55
CA PRO A 229 -14.47 -9.56 -9.80
C PRO A 229 -13.84 -10.68 -10.64
N TRP A 230 -14.40 -10.97 -11.82
CA TRP A 230 -13.84 -11.98 -12.71
C TRP A 230 -12.61 -11.50 -13.49
N HIS A 231 -12.71 -10.42 -14.27
CA HIS A 231 -11.65 -10.01 -15.19
C HIS A 231 -10.36 -9.53 -14.50
N THR A 232 -10.47 -8.95 -13.31
CA THR A 232 -9.32 -8.47 -12.53
C THR A 232 -8.83 -9.52 -11.54
N TRP A 233 -9.73 -10.14 -10.76
CA TRP A 233 -9.37 -11.01 -9.64
C TRP A 233 -9.57 -12.51 -9.89
N GLY A 234 -10.25 -12.89 -10.96
CA GLY A 234 -10.58 -14.30 -11.25
C GLY A 234 -11.65 -14.89 -10.33
N LEU A 235 -12.45 -14.05 -9.65
CA LEU A 235 -13.49 -14.51 -8.73
C LEU A 235 -14.70 -15.09 -9.49
N PRO A 236 -15.11 -16.34 -9.24
CA PRO A 236 -16.25 -16.97 -9.91
C PRO A 236 -17.55 -16.19 -9.72
N ALA A 237 -18.44 -16.22 -10.71
CA ALA A 237 -19.73 -15.52 -10.64
C ALA A 237 -20.60 -15.90 -9.43
N ALA A 238 -20.42 -17.09 -8.86
CA ALA A 238 -21.12 -17.52 -7.64
C ALA A 238 -20.63 -16.77 -6.38
N ALA A 239 -19.35 -16.39 -6.33
CA ALA A 239 -18.77 -15.58 -5.25
C ALA A 239 -19.15 -14.10 -5.36
N ALA A 240 -19.40 -13.60 -6.58
CA ALA A 240 -19.80 -12.21 -6.82
C ALA A 240 -21.26 -11.88 -6.44
N ARG A 241 -22.11 -12.90 -6.20
CA ARG A 241 -23.57 -12.74 -6.01
C ARG A 241 -24.03 -12.57 -4.56
N SER A 242 -23.14 -12.65 -3.58
CA SER A 242 -23.49 -12.38 -2.18
C SER A 242 -23.62 -10.88 -1.85
N GLN A 243 -23.41 -9.99 -2.83
CA GLN A 243 -23.44 -8.54 -2.60
C GLN A 243 -24.87 -7.98 -2.73
N PRO A 244 -25.39 -7.29 -1.69
CA PRO A 244 -26.57 -6.46 -1.86
C PRO A 244 -26.25 -5.33 -2.85
N PRO A 245 -27.23 -4.85 -3.64
CA PRO A 245 -27.02 -3.77 -4.59
C PRO A 245 -26.49 -2.53 -3.87
N CYS A 246 -25.39 -1.96 -4.38
CA CYS A 246 -24.86 -0.70 -3.90
C CYS A 246 -25.97 0.37 -4.01
N PRO A 247 -26.30 1.11 -2.94
CA PRO A 247 -27.34 2.12 -3.00
C PRO A 247 -26.95 3.17 -4.05
N SER A 248 -27.82 3.38 -5.02
CA SER A 248 -27.67 4.42 -6.04
C SER A 248 -27.49 5.78 -5.34
N ARG A 249 -26.40 6.47 -5.66
CA ARG A 249 -26.15 7.86 -5.23
C ARG A 249 -27.16 8.82 -5.85
#